data_AF-A0A950LZJ4-F1
#
_entry.id   AF-A0A950LZJ4-F1
#
_cell.length_a   1.000
_cell.length_b   1.000
_cell.length_c   1.000
_cell.angle_alpha   90.00
_cell.angle_beta   90.00
_cell.angle_gamma   90.00
#
_symmetry.space_group_name_H-M   'P 1'
#
loop_
_entity.id
_entity.type
_entity.pdbx_description
1 polymer ?
#
loop_
_entity_poly.entity_id
_entity_poly.type
_entity_poly.pdbx_seq_one_letter_code
_entity_poly.pdbx_strand_id
1 'polypeptide(L)'
;MLIMLASGAGFVEAFVGVTRRGAVPLSVNPRLAAADVAAIASETGARLVLTSTRQTRRLADLDGEPPVLVDGLRGLWAVALRLP
;
A
#
# COMPACT_ATOMS: atom_id res chain seq x y z
N MET A 1 -5.91 -0.94 6.21
CA MET A 1 -4.97 -1.12 5.07
C MET A 1 -4.28 0.20 4.83
N LEU A 2 -2.95 0.18 4.68
CA LEU A 2 -2.18 1.39 4.41
C LEU A 2 -2.21 1.74 2.92
N ILE A 3 -2.37 3.01 2.59
CA ILE A 3 -2.26 3.56 1.23
C ILE A 3 -1.07 4.51 1.21
N MET A 4 0.02 4.07 0.57
CA MET A 4 1.29 4.77 0.47
C MET A 4 1.52 5.21 -0.99
N LEU A 5 0.64 6.09 -1.47
CA LEU A 5 0.65 6.59 -2.85
C LEU A 5 0.69 8.11 -2.87
N ALA A 6 1.32 8.67 -3.91
CA ALA A 6 1.23 10.10 -4.17
C ALA A 6 -0.21 10.49 -4.57
N SER A 7 -0.56 11.76 -4.36
CA SER A 7 -1.85 12.31 -4.81
C SER A 7 -2.05 12.10 -6.31
N GLY A 8 -3.25 11.71 -6.70
CA GLY A 8 -3.62 11.47 -8.10
C GLY A 8 -4.70 10.41 -8.24
N ALA A 9 -5.01 10.03 -9.47
CA ALA A 9 -6.07 9.07 -9.79
C ALA A 9 -5.88 7.73 -9.05
N GLY A 10 -4.66 7.19 -9.03
CA GLY A 10 -4.37 5.94 -8.32
C GLY A 10 -4.67 6.00 -6.81
N PHE A 11 -4.43 7.14 -6.16
CA PHE A 11 -4.80 7.29 -4.75
C PHE A 11 -6.32 7.21 -4.55
N VAL A 12 -7.09 7.89 -5.40
CA VAL A 12 -8.57 7.87 -5.34
C VAL A 12 -9.11 6.47 -5.62
N GLU A 13 -8.58 5.80 -6.65
CA GLU A 13 -8.95 4.42 -7.00
C GLU A 13 -8.66 3.45 -5.85
N ALA A 14 -7.48 3.55 -5.22
CA ALA A 14 -7.14 2.78 -4.03
C ALA A 14 -8.12 3.04 -2.90
N PHE A 15 -8.34 4.31 -2.55
CA PHE A 15 -9.19 4.69 -1.43
C PHE A 15 -10.61 4.15 -1.58
N VAL A 16 -11.21 4.35 -2.76
CA VAL A 16 -12.55 3.85 -3.08
C VAL A 16 -12.58 2.32 -3.13
N GLY A 17 -11.58 1.69 -3.75
CA GLY A 17 -11.48 0.24 -3.86
C GLY A 17 -11.43 -0.46 -2.50
N VAL A 18 -10.62 0.07 -1.58
CA VAL A 18 -10.52 -0.43 -0.19
C VAL A 18 -11.84 -0.29 0.54
N THR A 19 -12.44 0.91 0.47
CA THR A 19 -13.72 1.20 1.12
C THR A 19 -14.83 0.28 0.62
N ARG A 20 -14.92 0.05 -0.70
CA ARG A 20 -15.90 -0.85 -1.31
C ARG A 20 -15.75 -2.32 -0.89
N ARG A 21 -14.56 -2.72 -0.46
CA ARG A 21 -14.29 -4.07 0.07
C ARG A 21 -14.53 -4.17 1.58
N GLY A 22 -15.06 -3.13 2.22
CA GLY A 22 -15.33 -3.09 3.66
C GLY A 22 -14.06 -2.93 4.52
N ALA A 23 -12.92 -2.66 3.90
CA ALA A 23 -11.68 -2.38 4.62
C ALA A 23 -11.56 -0.88 4.91
N VAL A 24 -10.78 -0.53 5.94
CA VAL A 24 -10.52 0.86 6.31
C VAL A 24 -9.22 1.33 5.63
N PRO A 25 -9.28 2.32 4.71
CA PRO A 25 -8.10 2.93 4.12
C PRO A 25 -7.45 3.90 5.11
N LEU A 26 -6.15 3.74 5.35
CA LEU A 26 -5.33 4.70 6.09
C LEU A 26 -4.22 5.22 5.18
N SER A 27 -4.29 6.50 4.82
CA SER A 27 -3.27 7.14 4.00
C SER A 27 -2.02 7.47 4.83
N VAL A 28 -0.85 7.12 4.31
CA VAL A 28 0.46 7.43 4.94
C VAL A 28 1.36 8.13 3.94
N ASN A 29 2.36 8.88 4.44
CA ASN A 29 3.28 9.62 3.59
C ASN A 29 4.12 8.65 2.71
N PRO A 30 4.13 8.79 1.37
CA PRO A 30 4.91 7.91 0.48
C PRO A 30 6.43 8.00 0.62
N ARG A 31 6.93 8.84 1.51
CA ARG A 31 8.35 9.00 1.80
C ARG A 31 8.81 8.33 3.09
N LEU A 32 7.91 7.74 3.87
CA LEU A 32 8.24 7.02 5.10
C LEU A 32 9.23 5.88 4.83
N ALA A 33 10.09 5.61 5.81
CA ALA A 33 10.97 4.45 5.76
C ALA A 33 10.17 3.17 6.04
N ALA A 34 10.70 2.01 5.62
CA ALA A 34 10.05 0.73 5.84
C ALA A 34 9.77 0.47 7.34
N ALA A 35 10.72 0.81 8.22
CA ALA A 35 10.56 0.67 9.66
C ALA A 35 9.37 1.49 10.20
N ASP A 36 9.17 2.72 9.71
CA ASP A 36 8.03 3.55 10.11
C ASP A 36 6.70 2.96 9.61
N VAL A 37 6.69 2.40 8.40
CA VAL A 37 5.52 1.71 7.84
C VAL A 37 5.18 0.48 8.69
N ALA A 38 6.17 -0.30 9.13
CA ALA A 38 5.97 -1.43 10.03
C ALA A 38 5.43 -1.01 11.40
N ALA A 39 5.94 0.08 11.97
CA ALA A 39 5.45 0.61 13.24
C ALA A 39 3.97 1.03 13.14
N ILE A 40 3.60 1.79 12.11
CA ILE A 40 2.21 2.19 11.85
C ILE A 40 1.33 0.95 11.61
N ALA A 41 1.83 -0.05 10.90
CA ALA A 41 1.11 -1.31 10.67
C ALA A 41 0.78 -2.01 11.98
N SER A 42 1.77 -2.12 12.87
CA SER A 42 1.61 -2.73 14.20
C SER A 42 0.61 -1.96 15.07
N GLU A 43 0.66 -0.63 15.07
CA GLU A 43 -0.24 0.21 15.86
C GLU A 43 -1.69 0.16 15.36
N THR A 44 -1.88 0.10 14.05
CA THR A 44 -3.20 0.21 13.41
C THR A 44 -3.83 -1.16 13.09
N GLY A 45 -3.07 -2.23 13.24
CA GLY A 45 -3.45 -3.57 12.80
C GLY A 45 -3.55 -3.73 11.28
N ALA A 46 -2.93 -2.83 10.51
CA ALA A 46 -2.97 -2.92 9.05
C ALA A 46 -2.14 -4.11 8.55
N ARG A 47 -2.77 -4.99 7.75
CA ARG A 47 -2.15 -6.21 7.20
C ARG A 47 -1.62 -6.08 5.78
N LEU A 48 -1.92 -4.96 5.12
CA LEU A 48 -1.56 -4.68 3.74
C LEU A 48 -1.13 -3.23 3.60
N VAL A 49 -0.10 -2.99 2.80
CA VAL A 49 0.24 -1.67 2.25
C VAL A 49 0.13 -1.72 0.73
N LEU A 50 -0.58 -0.75 0.17
CA LEU A 50 -0.59 -0.51 -1.27
C LEU A 50 0.35 0.64 -1.59
N THR A 51 1.29 0.41 -2.49
CA THR A 51 2.29 1.39 -2.92
C THR A 51 2.49 1.37 -4.44
N SER A 52 3.28 2.29 -4.96
CA SER A 52 3.70 2.27 -6.36
C SER A 52 4.78 1.22 -6.62
N THR A 53 4.84 0.69 -7.84
CA THR A 53 5.88 -0.26 -8.29
C THR A 53 7.32 0.25 -8.07
N ARG A 54 7.54 1.56 -8.11
CA ARG A 54 8.84 2.20 -7.88
C ARG A 54 9.31 2.08 -6.43
N GLN A 55 8.38 1.94 -5.49
CA GLN A 55 8.66 1.90 -4.05
C GLN A 55 8.76 0.48 -3.51
N THR A 56 8.37 -0.53 -4.28
CA THR A 56 8.39 -1.95 -3.88
C THR A 56 9.76 -2.37 -3.34
N ARG A 57 10.87 -1.96 -3.97
CA ARG A 57 12.23 -2.26 -3.48
C ARG A 57 12.54 -1.69 -2.09
N ARG A 58 11.97 -0.54 -1.73
CA ARG A 58 12.20 0.09 -0.42
C ARG A 58 11.43 -0.59 0.70
N LEU A 59 10.40 -1.36 0.35
CA LEU A 59 9.53 -2.07 1.28
C LEU A 59 9.74 -3.59 1.18
N ALA A 60 10.78 -4.04 0.48
CA ALA A 60 11.04 -5.47 0.25
C ALA A 60 11.26 -6.23 1.56
N ASP A 61 11.82 -5.57 2.58
CA ASP A 61 12.09 -6.16 3.89
C ASP A 61 10.84 -6.29 4.76
N LEU A 62 9.69 -5.75 4.32
CA LEU A 62 8.41 -5.85 5.05
C LEU A 62 7.61 -7.09 4.67
N ASP A 63 7.95 -7.76 3.57
CA ASP A 63 7.13 -8.82 3.00
C ASP A 63 7.79 -10.20 3.19
N GLY A 64 6.98 -11.17 3.58
CA GLY A 64 7.35 -12.60 3.60
C GLY A 64 6.77 -13.37 2.41
N GLU A 65 5.84 -12.76 1.66
CA GLU A 65 5.17 -13.36 0.49
C GLU A 65 5.41 -12.54 -0.79
N PRO A 66 5.13 -13.10 -1.98
CA PRO A 66 5.27 -12.37 -3.22
C PRO A 66 4.28 -11.18 -3.31
N PRO A 67 4.73 -10.00 -3.79
CA PRO A 67 3.87 -8.85 -4.01
C PRO A 67 2.70 -9.15 -4.95
N VAL A 68 1.52 -8.64 -4.63
CA VAL A 68 0.36 -8.68 -5.53
C VAL A 68 0.38 -7.44 -6.43
N LEU A 69 0.46 -7.67 -7.75
CA LEU A 69 0.41 -6.61 -8.75
C LEU A 69 -1.03 -6.12 -8.93
N VAL A 70 -1.21 -4.80 -8.97
CA VAL A 70 -2.52 -4.16 -9.12
C VAL A 70 -2.56 -3.39 -10.44
N ASP A 71 -3.29 -3.97 -11.39
CA ASP A 71 -3.59 -3.33 -12.67
C ASP A 71 -4.76 -2.35 -12.53
N GLY A 72 -4.70 -1.31 -13.34
CA GLY A 72 -5.77 -0.34 -13.53
C GLY A 72 -6.11 -0.23 -15.00
N LEU A 73 -6.97 0.73 -15.34
CA LEU A 73 -7.43 0.95 -16.71
C LEU A 73 -6.29 1.23 -17.72
N ARG A 74 -5.11 1.62 -17.23
CA ARG A 74 -3.93 1.94 -18.04
C ARG A 74 -2.76 0.96 -17.80
N GLY A 75 -3.05 -0.22 -17.25
CA GLY A 75 -2.05 -1.23 -16.89
C GLY A 75 -1.58 -1.12 -15.43
N LEU A 76 -0.48 -1.80 -15.13
CA LEU A 76 0.09 -1.92 -13.79
C LEU A 76 0.47 -0.56 -13.20
N TRP A 77 -0.12 -0.20 -12.07
CA TRP A 77 0.15 1.10 -11.42
C TRP A 77 0.44 0.99 -9.92
N ALA A 78 0.11 -0.13 -9.27
CA ALA A 78 0.39 -0.33 -7.85
C ALA A 78 0.77 -1.78 -7.52
N VAL A 79 1.27 -1.94 -6.31
CA VAL A 79 1.66 -3.22 -5.71
C VAL A 79 1.12 -3.25 -4.28
N ALA A 80 0.46 -4.34 -3.91
CA ALA A 80 0.08 -4.62 -2.54
C ALA A 80 1.09 -5.59 -1.92
N LEU A 81 1.61 -5.21 -0.76
CA LEU A 81 2.55 -6.00 0.04
C LEU A 81 1.84 -6.43 1.32
N ARG A 82 2.15 -7.64 1.81
CA ARG A 82 1.74 -8.02 3.16
C ARG A 82 2.61 -7.30 4.17
N LEU A 83 1.99 -6.98 5.30
CA LEU A 83 2.66 -6.42 6.48
C LEU A 83 2.68 -7.50 7.57
N PRO A 84 3.70 -7.48 8.46
CA PRO A 84 3.81 -8.42 9.58
C PRO A 84 2.62 -8.38 10.56
#